data_AF-F8EY02-F1
#
_entry.id   AF-F8EY02-F1
#
_cell.length_a   1.000
_cell.length_b   1.000
_cell.length_c   1.000
_cell.angle_alpha   90.00
_cell.angle_beta   90.00
_cell.angle_gamma   90.00
#
_symmetry.space_group_name_H-M   'P 1'
#
loop_
_entity.id
_entity.type
_entity.pdbx_description
1 polymer ?
#
loop_
_entity_poly.entity_id
_entity_poly.type
_entity_poly.pdbx_seq_one_letter_code
_entity_poly.pdbx_strand_id
1 'polypeptide(L)' 'MTKSDGTPGNRAPDCLKCVYFRVSWDPAFPRLCTVFGIKTKHLPSIEVFQATGHHCPSFMLKKGLT' A
#
# COMPACT_ATOMS: atom_id res chain seq x y z
N MET A 1 -17.57 -19.47 1.66
CA MET A 1 -17.62 -18.01 1.88
C MET A 1 -16.39 -17.59 2.69
N THR A 2 -15.31 -17.15 2.02
CA THR A 2 -14.07 -16.72 2.71
C THR A 2 -14.22 -15.30 3.24
N LYS A 3 -14.53 -15.19 4.54
CA LYS A 3 -14.42 -13.93 5.30
C LYS A 3 -12.96 -13.47 5.23
N SER A 4 -12.74 -12.36 4.54
CA SER A 4 -11.44 -11.70 4.43
C SER A 4 -11.32 -10.73 5.59
N ASP A 5 -11.22 -11.28 6.80
CA ASP A 5 -10.89 -10.52 7.99
C ASP A 5 -9.51 -9.92 7.76
N GLY A 6 -9.38 -8.59 7.90
CA GLY A 6 -8.24 -7.76 7.49
C GLY A 6 -6.91 -8.03 8.21
N THR A 7 -6.48 -9.28 8.25
CA THR A 7 -5.18 -9.75 8.72
C THR A 7 -4.26 -9.82 7.50
N PRO A 8 -3.03 -9.28 7.55
CA PRO A 8 -2.06 -9.41 6.47
C PRO A 8 -1.53 -10.86 6.45
N GLY A 9 -2.34 -11.78 5.94
CA GLY A 9 -1.95 -13.17 5.74
C GLY A 9 -0.97 -13.23 4.57
N ASN A 10 0.34 -13.21 4.87
CA ASN A 10 1.48 -13.58 4.02
C ASN A 10 1.43 -13.20 2.51
N ARG A 11 0.66 -12.17 2.15
CA ARG A 11 0.38 -11.76 0.77
C ARG A 11 0.52 -10.25 0.63
N ALA A 12 0.84 -9.81 -0.59
CA ALA A 12 1.02 -8.41 -0.89
C ALA A 12 -0.27 -7.60 -0.61
N PRO A 13 -0.22 -6.53 0.19
CA PRO A 13 -1.39 -5.71 0.47
C PRO A 13 -1.75 -4.81 -0.71
N ASP A 14 -3.05 -4.56 -0.88
CA ASP A 14 -3.58 -3.64 -1.88
C ASP A 14 -3.43 -2.18 -1.43
N CYS A 15 -2.34 -1.55 -1.85
CA CYS A 15 -2.04 -0.16 -1.53
C CYS A 15 -3.18 0.81 -1.89
N LEU A 16 -4.03 0.54 -2.89
CA LEU A 16 -5.12 1.46 -3.27
C LEU A 16 -6.17 1.59 -2.15
N LYS A 17 -6.33 0.52 -1.37
CA LYS A 17 -7.22 0.46 -0.20
C LYS A 17 -6.54 0.93 1.10
N CYS A 18 -5.26 1.30 1.06
CA CYS A 18 -4.50 1.71 2.24
C CYS A 18 -4.81 3.17 2.64
N VAL A 19 -5.00 3.45 3.93
CA VAL A 19 -5.20 4.82 4.47
C VAL A 19 -4.05 5.78 4.18
N TYR A 20 -2.85 5.25 3.93
CA TYR A 20 -1.64 6.02 3.67
C TYR A 20 -1.34 6.24 2.18
N PHE A 21 -2.11 5.61 1.30
CA PHE A 21 -1.95 5.81 -0.13
C PHE A 21 -2.56 7.15 -0.54
N ARG A 22 -1.81 7.89 -1.35
CA ARG A 22 -2.23 9.15 -1.96
C ARG A 22 -1.85 9.15 -3.43
N VAL A 23 -2.65 9.84 -4.23
CA VAL A 23 -2.24 10.25 -5.58
C VAL A 23 -1.34 11.47 -5.42
N SER A 24 -0.21 11.42 -6.11
CA SER A 24 0.77 12.50 -6.18
C SER A 24 0.47 13.34 -7.43
N TRP A 25 0.67 14.65 -7.34
CA TRP A 25 0.54 15.58 -8.47
C TRP A 25 1.78 15.60 -9.38
N ASP A 26 2.75 14.72 -9.11
CA ASP A 26 3.92 14.52 -9.95
C ASP A 26 3.59 13.50 -11.05
N PRO A 27 3.53 13.88 -12.33
CA PRO A 27 3.19 12.98 -13.42
C PRO A 27 4.25 11.88 -13.62
N ALA A 28 5.51 12.11 -13.23
CA ALA A 28 6.54 11.09 -13.30
C ALA A 28 6.35 10.02 -12.19
N PHE A 29 5.74 10.41 -11.06
CA PHE A 29 5.54 9.54 -9.90
C PHE A 29 4.14 9.74 -9.30
N PRO A 30 3.09 9.18 -9.91
CA PRO A 30 1.69 9.47 -9.55
C PRO A 30 1.24 8.81 -8.24
N ARG A 31 2.02 7.89 -7.67
CA ARG A 31 1.64 7.13 -6.47
C ARG A 31 2.54 7.50 -5.30
N LEU A 32 1.94 7.84 -4.18
CA LEU A 32 2.61 8.25 -2.95
C LEU A 32 2.18 7.37 -1.78
N CYS A 33 3.16 6.93 -0.98
CA CYS A 33 2.92 6.44 0.37
C CYS A 33 3.41 7.46 1.40
N THR A 34 2.49 7.95 2.24
CA THR A 34 2.80 8.99 3.22
C THR A 34 3.63 8.50 4.41
N VAL A 35 3.58 7.20 4.74
CA VAL A 35 4.35 6.64 5.87
C VAL A 35 5.83 6.50 5.54
N PHE A 36 6.14 5.98 4.35
CA PHE A 36 7.52 5.78 3.93
C PHE A 36 8.09 6.97 3.15
N GLY A 37 7.27 7.97 2.81
CA GLY A 37 7.70 9.14 2.02
C GLY A 37 8.06 8.80 0.57
N ILE A 38 7.60 7.66 0.04
CA ILE A 38 7.97 7.17 -1.29
C ILE A 38 6.99 7.67 -2.33
N LYS A 39 7.49 8.30 -3.40
CA LYS A 39 6.79 8.52 -4.67
C LYS A 39 7.30 7.52 -5.70
N THR A 40 6.41 6.82 -6.40
CA THR A 40 6.77 5.81 -7.40
C THR A 40 5.76 5.75 -8.54
N LYS A 41 6.18 5.14 -9.66
CA LYS A 41 5.29 4.71 -10.75
C LYS A 41 4.54 3.43 -10.39
N HIS A 42 5.13 2.56 -9.58
CA HIS A 42 4.55 1.29 -9.14
C HIS A 42 3.70 1.48 -7.87
N LEU A 43 3.08 0.41 -7.37
CA LEU A 43 2.42 0.49 -6.07
C LEU A 43 3.49 0.63 -4.98
N PRO A 44 3.31 1.52 -3.99
CA PRO A 44 4.32 1.69 -2.94
C PRO A 44 4.62 0.40 -2.14
N SER A 45 3.67 -0.53 -2.02
CA SER A 45 3.90 -1.84 -1.39
C SER A 45 4.93 -2.69 -2.12
N ILE A 46 5.09 -2.51 -3.44
CA ILE A 46 6.10 -3.19 -4.24
C ILE A 46 7.48 -2.65 -3.87
N GLU A 47 7.64 -1.33 -3.78
CA GLU A 47 8.95 -0.74 -3.44
C GLU A 47 9.36 -1.07 -2.02
N VAL A 48 8.41 -1.08 -1.08
CA VAL A 48 8.67 -1.55 0.29
C VAL A 48 9.12 -3.01 0.28
N PHE A 49 8.48 -3.88 -0.51
CA PHE A 49 8.88 -5.27 -0.61
C PHE A 49 10.26 -5.44 -1.25
N GLN A 50 10.57 -4.70 -2.31
CA GLN A 50 11.89 -4.73 -2.95
C GLN A 50 12.99 -4.26 -2.02
N ALA A 51 12.73 -3.22 -1.21
CA ALA A 51 13.70 -2.67 -0.28
C ALA A 51 13.88 -3.53 0.99
N THR A 52 12.81 -4.17 1.47
CA THR A 52 12.82 -4.83 2.80
C THR A 52 12.73 -6.36 2.73
N GLY A 53 12.33 -6.94 1.61
CA GLY A 53 12.00 -8.37 1.49
C GLY A 53 10.67 -8.77 2.16
N HIS A 54 9.95 -7.82 2.76
CA HIS A 54 8.72 -8.07 3.52
C HIS A 54 7.53 -7.30 2.93
N HIS A 55 6.34 -7.90 2.99
CA HIS A 55 5.12 -7.20 2.63
C HIS A 55 4.90 -6.01 3.57
N CYS A 56 4.28 -4.94 3.03
CA CYS A 56 4.18 -3.65 3.72
C CYS A 56 3.66 -3.80 5.17
N PRO A 57 4.50 -3.53 6.19
CA PRO A 57 4.14 -3.74 7.59
C PRO A 57 3.16 -2.68 8.11
N SER A 58 3.04 -1.56 7.40
CA SER A 58 2.21 -0.41 7.78
C SER A 58 0.89 -0.35 7.02
N PHE A 59 0.46 -1.45 6.38
CA PHE A 59 -0.81 -1.47 5.67
C PHE A 59 -1.99 -1.31 6.64
N MET A 60 -2.88 -0.36 6.35
CA MET A 60 -4.13 -0.18 7.08
C MET A 60 -5.27 0.12 6.11
N LEU A 61 -6.36 -0.65 6.19
CA LEU A 61 -7.51 -0.50 5.31
C LEU A 61 -8.26 0.81 5.57
N LYS A 62 -8.64 1.52 4.50
CA LYS A 62 -9.50 2.72 4.58
C LYS A 62 -10.86 2.38 5.16
N LYS A 63 -11.34 3.22 6.08
CA LYS A 63 -12.71 3.14 6.60
C LYS A 63 -13.71 3.30 5.44
N GLY A 64 -14.75 2.46 5.41
CA GLY A 64 -15.81 2.52 4.39
C GLY A 64 -15.57 1.68 3.13
N LEU A 65 -14.45 0.97 3.02
CA LEU A 65 -14.26 -0.10 2.06
C LEU A 65 -14.54 -1.46 2.76
N THR A 66 -15.81 -1.73 3.03
CA THR A 66 -16.31 -3.03 3.51
C THR A 66 -16.68 -3.93 2.35
#